data_AF-A0A1H3C594-F1
#
_entry.id   AF-A0A1H3C594-F1
#
_cell.length_a   1.000
_cell.length_b   1.000
_cell.length_c   1.000
_cell.angle_alpha   90.00
_cell.angle_beta   90.00
_cell.angle_gamma   90.00
#
_symmetry.space_group_name_H-M   'P 1'
#
loop_
_entity.id
_entity.type
_entity.pdbx_description
1 polymer ?
#
loop_
_entity_poly.entity_id
_entity_poly.type
_entity_poly.pdbx_seq_one_letter_code
_entity_poly.pdbx_strand_id
1 'polypeptide(L)'
;MRRPGIMLGVADQHESPRPEPGPNLPEKSRTAEVVDAEVVDSEVVETDAPARPQQSADDAEFRQYQQFLEFQKFREWQQSQGGDVAVPPPAVPPAAKPQDPKKAWWKRALGLLRYKLVRRLIYWVLALLLALWLISYLINQVTSFFGGSSGNGDGTSNGGVPVDSVPVKSENPQQAVRGVYNWLRGPNPERTCDLFSDDGKSGFFQAHGASDCATAARQLHSQITDPNAYANPKFDHNAVTEIGSEAQVLGCRVRVNGGPRLGTFKLTKQPDGGWTISAYALQADDCDR
;
A
#
# COMPACT_ATOMS: atom_id res chain seq x y z
N MET A 1 -56.47 -7.28 52.19
CA MET A 1 -55.14 -7.91 52.39
C MET A 1 -54.11 -6.93 51.83
N ARG A 2 -53.57 -5.93 52.55
CA ARG A 2 -52.55 -5.91 53.63
C ARG A 2 -51.22 -6.64 53.32
N ARG A 3 -50.26 -5.85 52.80
CA ARG A 3 -48.78 -5.82 53.05
C ARG A 3 -47.92 -7.02 52.59
N PRO A 4 -46.56 -6.90 52.59
CA PRO A 4 -45.64 -5.85 52.10
C PRO A 4 -44.47 -6.47 51.26
N GLY A 5 -43.68 -5.76 50.44
CA GLY A 5 -42.58 -4.85 50.79
C GLY A 5 -41.20 -5.51 50.61
N ILE A 6 -40.14 -4.69 50.44
CA ILE A 6 -38.68 -4.99 50.47
C ILE A 6 -38.05 -5.23 49.08
N MET A 7 -36.95 -4.62 48.63
CA MET A 7 -36.10 -3.49 49.10
C MET A 7 -35.06 -3.18 48.01
N LEU A 8 -34.70 -1.90 47.91
CA LEU A 8 -33.36 -1.30 47.77
C LEU A 8 -32.33 -1.78 46.73
N GLY A 9 -31.84 -0.80 45.95
CA GLY A 9 -30.59 -0.87 45.20
C GLY A 9 -30.33 0.37 44.32
N VAL A 10 -30.53 1.59 44.85
CA VAL A 10 -30.07 2.82 44.18
C VAL A 10 -28.77 3.22 44.86
N ALA A 11 -27.65 3.01 44.16
CA ALA A 11 -26.37 3.56 44.55
C ALA A 11 -26.19 4.92 43.86
N ASP A 12 -26.44 5.96 44.63
CA ASP A 12 -25.96 7.32 44.43
C ASP A 12 -24.42 7.30 44.49
N GLN A 13 -23.73 7.74 43.44
CA GLN A 13 -22.30 8.03 43.51
C GLN A 13 -22.02 9.44 42.96
N HIS A 14 -21.79 10.31 43.94
CA HIS A 14 -20.78 11.38 43.97
C HIS A 14 -20.82 12.46 42.89
N GLU A 15 -21.48 13.54 43.28
CA GLU A 15 -21.22 14.91 42.85
C GLU A 15 -20.00 15.50 43.57
N SER A 16 -19.05 16.07 42.82
CA SER A 16 -18.16 17.24 43.11
C SER A 16 -16.75 17.08 42.51
N PRO A 17 -15.98 18.15 42.27
CA PRO A 17 -16.31 19.39 41.59
C PRO A 17 -15.30 19.72 40.45
N ARG A 18 -15.73 20.59 39.54
CA ARG A 18 -14.96 21.25 38.48
C ARG A 18 -13.81 22.11 39.06
N PRO A 19 -12.57 21.99 38.56
CA PRO A 19 -11.55 23.03 38.70
C PRO A 19 -11.48 23.91 37.44
N GLU A 20 -11.53 25.22 37.67
CA GLU A 20 -11.30 26.34 36.76
C GLU A 20 -9.89 26.34 36.13
N PRO A 21 -9.67 27.12 35.04
CA PRO A 21 -8.45 27.07 34.24
C PRO A 21 -7.35 27.96 34.82
N GLY A 22 -6.16 27.38 35.01
CA GLY A 22 -4.94 28.11 35.38
C GLY A 22 -4.05 28.39 34.16
N PRO A 23 -3.48 29.60 33.99
CA PRO A 23 -2.63 29.96 32.87
C PRO A 23 -1.16 29.62 33.18
N ASN A 24 -0.48 28.86 32.33
CA ASN A 24 0.99 28.78 32.35
C ASN A 24 1.54 28.50 30.95
N LEU A 25 1.97 29.58 30.31
CA LEU A 25 2.92 29.61 29.20
C LEU A 25 4.25 28.98 29.63
N PRO A 26 4.89 28.22 28.73
CA PRO A 26 6.32 28.39 28.54
C PRO A 26 6.60 29.01 27.17
N GLU A 27 7.07 30.24 27.25
CA GLU A 27 7.76 31.01 26.23
C GLU A 27 8.96 30.20 25.72
N LYS A 28 8.90 29.75 24.46
CA LYS A 28 10.06 29.21 23.76
C LYS A 28 10.38 30.11 22.58
N SER A 29 11.40 30.93 22.82
CA SER A 29 12.09 31.84 21.93
C SER A 29 12.25 31.27 20.52
N ARG A 30 11.56 31.90 19.56
CA ARG A 30 11.97 31.92 18.15
C ARG A 30 12.74 33.21 17.93
N THR A 31 14.05 33.16 18.08
CA THR A 31 14.94 34.17 17.50
C THR A 31 14.91 33.98 15.98
N ALA A 32 14.25 34.92 15.31
CA ALA A 32 14.50 35.22 13.91
C ALA A 32 15.85 35.90 13.82
N GLU A 33 16.86 35.19 13.34
CA GLU A 33 18.09 35.80 12.84
C GLU A 33 17.87 36.08 11.36
N VAL A 34 17.41 37.31 11.11
CA VAL A 34 17.41 37.95 9.81
C VAL A 34 18.86 38.25 9.49
N VAL A 35 19.41 37.56 8.50
CA VAL A 35 20.71 37.93 7.92
C VAL A 35 20.43 38.99 6.87
N ASP A 36 20.69 40.23 7.25
CA ASP A 36 20.92 41.37 6.37
C ASP A 36 22.06 41.04 5.39
N ALA A 37 21.73 40.86 4.12
CA ALA A 37 22.70 40.94 3.04
C ALA A 37 22.52 42.30 2.36
N GLU A 38 23.48 43.16 2.63
CA GLU A 38 23.72 44.49 2.10
C GLU A 38 23.35 44.62 0.62
N VAL A 39 22.45 45.58 0.35
CA VAL A 39 22.23 46.18 -0.96
C VAL A 39 23.42 47.09 -1.24
N VAL A 40 24.30 46.68 -2.14
CA VAL A 40 25.28 47.58 -2.78
C VAL A 40 24.67 48.02 -4.11
N ASP A 41 24.17 49.24 -4.12
CA ASP A 41 23.94 50.01 -5.34
C ASP A 41 25.26 50.16 -6.10
N SER A 42 25.27 49.73 -7.35
CA SER A 42 26.30 50.11 -8.33
C SER A 42 25.63 50.26 -9.69
N GLU A 43 25.13 51.49 -9.86
CA GLU A 43 25.35 52.36 -11.00
C GLU A 43 25.41 51.74 -12.40
N VAL A 44 24.45 52.20 -13.20
CA VAL A 44 24.36 52.10 -14.66
C VAL A 44 25.67 52.54 -15.31
N VAL A 45 26.35 51.60 -15.98
CA VAL A 45 27.25 51.93 -17.09
C VAL A 45 26.86 51.06 -18.28
N GLU A 46 26.15 51.68 -19.21
CA GLU A 46 26.00 51.23 -20.58
C GLU A 46 27.40 51.20 -21.21
N THR A 47 27.95 50.00 -21.41
CA THR A 47 29.10 49.77 -22.28
C THR A 47 28.87 48.49 -23.07
N ASP A 48 28.81 48.66 -24.39
CA ASP A 48 28.99 47.68 -25.46
C ASP A 48 29.18 46.22 -25.04
N ALA A 49 28.21 45.38 -25.35
CA ALA A 49 28.36 43.93 -25.32
C ALA A 49 29.10 43.45 -26.59
N PRO A 50 30.31 42.89 -26.51
CA PRO A 50 30.79 42.01 -27.56
C PRO A 50 30.17 40.62 -27.33
N ALA A 51 29.61 40.07 -28.41
CA ALA A 51 29.07 38.73 -28.51
C ALA A 51 29.96 37.70 -27.80
N ARG A 52 29.39 36.86 -26.94
CA ARG A 52 30.06 35.71 -26.32
C ARG A 52 29.82 34.49 -27.20
N PRO A 53 30.77 34.05 -28.05
CA PRO A 53 30.58 32.92 -28.94
C PRO A 53 31.40 31.74 -28.41
N GLN A 54 31.04 31.16 -27.26
CA GLN A 54 31.72 29.96 -26.75
C GLN A 54 30.82 28.93 -26.04
N GLN A 55 29.64 29.30 -25.53
CA GLN A 55 28.81 28.35 -24.76
C GLN A 55 28.24 27.17 -25.57
N SER A 56 28.01 27.34 -26.88
CA SER A 56 27.46 26.26 -27.71
C SER A 56 28.50 25.20 -28.13
N ALA A 57 29.79 25.55 -28.13
CA ALA A 57 30.86 24.62 -28.49
C ALA A 57 31.17 23.67 -27.31
N ASP A 58 31.21 24.22 -26.09
CA ASP A 58 31.43 23.46 -24.86
C ASP A 58 30.31 22.43 -24.61
N ASP A 59 29.06 22.77 -24.95
CA ASP A 59 27.91 21.85 -24.83
C ASP A 59 27.97 20.67 -25.81
N ALA A 60 28.61 20.85 -26.98
CA ALA A 60 28.79 19.79 -27.97
C ALA A 60 29.91 18.84 -27.55
N GLU A 61 31.02 19.37 -27.03
CA GLU A 61 32.13 18.58 -26.50
C GLU A 61 31.73 17.80 -25.24
N PHE A 62 30.93 18.42 -24.35
CA PHE A 62 30.42 17.75 -23.15
C PHE A 62 29.50 16.56 -23.49
N ARG A 63 28.66 16.69 -24.52
CA ARG A 63 27.84 15.58 -25.03
C ARG A 63 28.66 14.44 -25.60
N GLN A 64 29.74 14.74 -26.31
CA GLN A 64 30.65 13.71 -26.83
C GLN A 64 31.39 12.99 -25.70
N TYR A 65 31.81 13.71 -24.66
CA TYR A 65 32.46 13.12 -23.50
C TYR A 65 31.54 12.17 -22.72
N GLN A 66 30.25 12.52 -22.57
CA GLN A 66 29.27 11.64 -21.93
C GLN A 66 29.08 10.32 -22.71
N GLN A 67 29.02 10.36 -24.04
CA GLN A 67 28.92 9.16 -24.88
C GLN A 67 30.14 8.23 -24.72
N PHE A 68 31.34 8.79 -24.56
CA PHE A 68 32.55 8.01 -24.35
C PHE A 68 32.56 7.30 -22.99
N LEU A 69 32.08 7.96 -21.92
CA LEU A 69 31.95 7.36 -20.59
C LEU A 69 30.97 6.18 -20.59
N GLU A 70 29.85 6.30 -21.30
CA GLU A 70 28.89 5.21 -21.45
C GLU A 70 29.50 3.98 -22.13
N PHE A 71 30.35 4.20 -23.15
CA PHE A 71 31.04 3.12 -23.84
C PHE A 71 32.05 2.38 -22.95
N GLN A 72 32.81 3.11 -22.12
CA GLN A 72 33.72 2.49 -21.15
C GLN A 72 32.96 1.63 -20.13
N LYS A 73 31.86 2.16 -19.59
CA LYS A 73 31.01 1.44 -18.64
C LYS A 73 30.42 0.16 -19.24
N PHE A 74 30.06 0.19 -20.52
CA PHE A 74 29.57 -0.99 -21.24
C PHE A 74 30.65 -2.06 -21.42
N ARG A 75 31.89 -1.68 -21.75
CA ARG A 75 33.02 -2.61 -21.86
C ARG A 75 33.35 -3.28 -20.52
N GLU A 76 33.31 -2.53 -19.43
CA GLU A 76 33.54 -3.05 -18.08
C GLU A 76 32.41 -4.01 -17.64
N TRP A 77 31.16 -3.68 -17.98
CA TRP A 77 30.01 -4.57 -17.79
C TRP A 77 30.16 -5.87 -18.60
N GLN A 78 30.62 -5.81 -19.85
CA GLN A 78 30.89 -7.02 -20.64
C GLN A 78 32.03 -7.86 -20.06
N GLN A 79 33.09 -7.23 -19.55
CA GLN A 79 34.20 -7.95 -18.91
C GLN A 79 33.79 -8.62 -17.60
N SER A 80 32.92 -7.99 -16.82
CA SER A 80 32.41 -8.57 -15.55
C SER A 80 31.35 -9.66 -15.75
N GLN A 81 30.61 -9.63 -16.86
CA GLN A 81 29.63 -10.67 -17.23
C GLN A 81 30.23 -11.84 -18.04
N GLY A 82 31.41 -11.66 -18.64
CA GLY A 82 31.97 -12.54 -19.67
C GLY A 82 33.38 -13.04 -19.38
N GLY A 83 33.57 -13.82 -18.32
CA GLY A 83 34.57 -14.89 -18.38
C GLY A 83 34.12 -15.88 -19.46
N ASP A 84 34.93 -16.06 -20.50
CA ASP A 84 34.67 -16.85 -21.72
C ASP A 84 33.88 -16.17 -22.85
N VAL A 85 34.26 -14.95 -23.26
CA VAL A 85 34.15 -14.55 -24.67
C VAL A 85 35.47 -13.96 -25.14
N ALA A 86 36.25 -14.79 -25.82
CA ALA A 86 37.47 -14.41 -26.50
C ALA A 86 37.18 -13.38 -27.61
N VAL A 87 37.78 -12.20 -27.50
CA VAL A 87 38.03 -11.33 -28.66
C VAL A 87 39.27 -11.88 -29.37
N PRO A 88 39.24 -12.23 -30.67
CA PRO A 88 40.43 -12.69 -31.37
C PRO A 88 41.38 -11.51 -31.66
N PRO A 89 42.67 -11.58 -31.31
CA PRO A 89 43.67 -10.67 -31.87
C PRO A 89 44.06 -11.09 -33.31
N PRO A 90 44.50 -10.15 -34.17
CA PRO A 90 44.90 -10.46 -35.54
C PRO A 90 46.15 -11.34 -35.60
N ALA A 91 46.18 -12.15 -36.66
CA ALA A 91 47.01 -13.34 -36.88
C ALA A 91 48.53 -13.13 -36.87
N VAL A 92 49.25 -14.06 -36.21
CA VAL A 92 50.60 -14.51 -36.58
C VAL A 92 50.76 -16.00 -36.18
N PRO A 93 51.14 -16.94 -37.08
CA PRO A 93 51.58 -18.30 -36.71
C PRO A 93 53.13 -18.34 -36.54
N PRO A 94 53.77 -19.28 -35.79
CA PRO A 94 53.45 -20.72 -35.78
C PRO A 94 53.66 -21.52 -34.46
N ALA A 95 53.25 -22.79 -34.52
CA ALA A 95 53.79 -23.99 -33.83
C ALA A 95 53.32 -24.38 -32.39
N ALA A 96 52.40 -25.36 -32.39
CA ALA A 96 52.40 -26.64 -31.65
C ALA A 96 52.40 -26.70 -30.10
N LYS A 97 51.33 -27.32 -29.56
CA LYS A 97 51.35 -28.60 -28.80
C LYS A 97 49.92 -29.12 -28.59
N PRO A 98 49.64 -30.44 -28.75
CA PRO A 98 48.31 -30.99 -28.47
C PRO A 98 48.13 -31.10 -26.95
N GLN A 99 47.16 -30.38 -26.40
CA GLN A 99 46.76 -30.57 -25.01
C GLN A 99 45.62 -31.59 -24.95
N ASP A 100 45.88 -32.67 -24.22
CA ASP A 100 44.93 -33.75 -23.95
C ASP A 100 43.59 -33.22 -23.40
N PRO A 101 42.44 -33.74 -23.85
CA PRO A 101 41.16 -33.34 -23.32
C PRO A 101 41.05 -33.80 -21.86
N LYS A 102 41.06 -32.85 -20.92
CA LYS A 102 40.82 -33.09 -19.49
C LYS A 102 39.50 -33.85 -19.35
N LYS A 103 39.62 -35.16 -19.06
CA LYS A 103 38.48 -36.04 -18.80
C LYS A 103 37.64 -35.47 -17.67
N ALA A 104 36.39 -35.24 -18.04
CA ALA A 104 35.27 -34.77 -17.24
C ALA A 104 35.16 -35.42 -15.84
N TRP A 105 35.83 -34.86 -14.84
CA TRP A 105 35.79 -35.30 -13.44
C TRP A 105 34.37 -35.21 -12.81
N TRP A 106 33.59 -34.21 -13.21
CA TRP A 106 32.18 -34.01 -12.88
C TRP A 106 31.25 -35.18 -13.25
N LYS A 107 31.60 -36.02 -14.23
CA LYS A 107 30.78 -37.21 -14.57
C LYS A 107 30.93 -38.35 -13.55
N ARG A 108 32.02 -38.37 -12.76
CA ARG A 108 32.18 -39.33 -11.65
C ARG A 108 31.46 -38.87 -10.38
N ALA A 109 31.36 -37.56 -10.13
CA ALA A 109 30.58 -37.01 -9.01
C ALA A 109 29.06 -37.23 -9.18
N LEU A 110 28.54 -37.10 -10.42
CA LEU A 110 27.13 -37.41 -10.72
C LEU A 110 26.79 -38.91 -10.66
N GLY A 111 27.79 -39.80 -10.74
CA GLY A 111 27.59 -41.25 -10.77
C GLY A 111 27.37 -41.90 -9.40
N LEU A 112 27.88 -41.30 -8.32
CA LEU A 112 27.65 -41.77 -6.94
C LEU A 112 26.38 -41.20 -6.30
N LEU A 113 25.78 -40.17 -6.91
CA LEU A 113 24.45 -39.66 -6.59
C LEU A 113 23.33 -40.51 -7.23
N ARG A 114 23.61 -41.79 -7.49
CA ARG A 114 22.72 -42.72 -8.18
C ARG A 114 21.83 -43.46 -7.17
N TYR A 115 20.66 -42.87 -6.97
CA TYR A 115 19.35 -43.54 -7.16
C TYR A 115 18.56 -44.18 -6.00
N LYS A 116 18.93 -44.04 -4.73
CA LYS A 116 17.99 -44.40 -3.62
C LYS A 116 17.79 -43.31 -2.57
N LEU A 117 18.86 -42.63 -2.17
CA LEU A 117 18.77 -41.52 -1.21
C LEU A 117 18.12 -40.29 -1.84
N VAL A 118 18.51 -39.89 -3.05
CA VAL A 118 17.91 -38.72 -3.74
C VAL A 118 16.42 -38.93 -4.01
N ARG A 119 15.99 -40.14 -4.41
CA ARG A 119 14.57 -40.43 -4.63
C ARG A 119 13.77 -40.34 -3.33
N ARG A 120 14.31 -40.85 -2.21
CA ARG A 120 13.70 -40.67 -0.89
C ARG A 120 13.68 -39.20 -0.47
N LEU A 121 14.76 -38.46 -0.72
CA LEU A 121 14.88 -37.04 -0.37
C LEU A 121 13.89 -36.19 -1.17
N ILE A 122 13.70 -36.48 -2.46
CA ILE A 122 12.68 -35.85 -3.31
C ILE A 122 11.27 -36.15 -2.78
N TYR A 123 10.97 -37.40 -2.39
CA TYR A 123 9.67 -37.71 -1.77
C TYR A 123 9.48 -37.01 -0.44
N TRP A 124 10.51 -36.90 0.40
CA TRP A 124 10.46 -36.14 1.65
C TRP A 124 10.22 -34.65 1.40
N VAL A 125 10.91 -34.06 0.41
CA VAL A 125 10.71 -32.65 0.03
C VAL A 125 9.31 -32.44 -0.53
N LEU A 126 8.83 -33.31 -1.42
CA LEU A 126 7.46 -33.23 -1.95
C LEU A 126 6.41 -33.41 -0.85
N ALA A 127 6.59 -34.37 0.05
CA ALA A 127 5.70 -34.59 1.19
C ALA A 127 5.70 -33.41 2.15
N LEU A 128 6.87 -32.80 2.40
CA LEU A 128 7.00 -31.61 3.23
C LEU A 128 6.38 -30.39 2.56
N LEU A 129 6.56 -30.20 1.25
CA LEU A 129 5.90 -29.13 0.50
C LEU A 129 4.38 -29.32 0.46
N LEU A 130 3.88 -30.54 0.26
CA LEU A 130 2.46 -30.87 0.35
C LEU A 130 1.93 -30.66 1.77
N ALA A 131 2.69 -31.02 2.80
CA ALA A 131 2.32 -30.80 4.19
C ALA A 131 2.29 -29.30 4.51
N LEU A 132 3.28 -28.51 4.09
CA LEU A 132 3.28 -27.06 4.25
C LEU A 132 2.14 -26.40 3.49
N TRP A 133 1.86 -26.87 2.27
CA TRP A 133 0.72 -26.40 1.48
C TRP A 133 -0.61 -26.74 2.13
N LEU A 134 -0.78 -27.97 2.63
CA LEU A 134 -1.96 -28.41 3.38
C LEU A 134 -2.11 -27.67 4.71
N ILE A 135 -1.02 -27.44 5.44
CA ILE A 135 -1.01 -26.66 6.68
C ILE A 135 -1.42 -25.22 6.37
N SER A 136 -0.86 -24.61 5.33
CA SER A 136 -1.26 -23.26 4.90
C SER A 136 -2.72 -23.19 4.44
N TYR A 137 -3.17 -24.20 3.70
CA TYR A 137 -4.57 -24.34 3.28
C TYR A 137 -5.52 -24.51 4.47
N LEU A 138 -5.17 -25.35 5.44
CA LEU A 138 -5.95 -25.58 6.66
C LEU A 138 -5.90 -24.38 7.60
N ILE A 139 -4.77 -23.68 7.74
CA ILE A 139 -4.68 -22.43 8.49
C ILE A 139 -5.56 -21.37 7.83
N ASN A 140 -5.58 -21.24 6.50
CA ASN A 140 -6.47 -20.30 5.81
C ASN A 140 -7.96 -20.66 6.02
N GLN A 141 -8.30 -21.96 6.04
CA GLN A 141 -9.67 -22.41 6.34
C GLN A 141 -10.05 -22.16 7.82
N VAL A 142 -9.15 -22.45 8.77
CA VAL A 142 -9.40 -22.29 10.21
C VAL A 142 -9.39 -20.81 10.63
N THR A 143 -8.50 -19.98 10.07
CA THR A 143 -8.51 -18.52 10.29
C THR A 143 -9.74 -17.83 9.69
N SER A 144 -10.37 -18.45 8.68
CA SER A 144 -11.67 -18.02 8.16
C SER A 144 -12.85 -18.43 9.07
N PHE A 145 -12.66 -19.41 9.96
CA PHE A 145 -13.70 -19.93 10.86
C PHE A 145 -13.54 -19.47 12.33
N PHE A 146 -12.31 -19.16 12.75
CA PHE A 146 -11.93 -18.60 14.04
C PHE A 146 -10.95 -17.46 13.75
N GLY A 147 -11.39 -16.21 13.93
CA GLY A 147 -10.65 -15.03 13.49
C GLY A 147 -9.16 -14.99 13.86
N GLY A 148 -8.34 -14.51 12.93
CA GLY A 148 -6.95 -14.08 13.18
C GLY A 148 -6.58 -13.08 12.09
N SER A 149 -6.48 -11.78 12.37
CA SER A 149 -5.48 -11.13 13.22
C SER A 149 -4.05 -11.52 12.86
N SER A 150 -3.42 -10.66 12.05
CA SER A 150 -1.97 -10.58 11.91
C SER A 150 -1.60 -9.13 12.17
N GLY A 151 -1.77 -8.71 13.42
CA GLY A 151 -1.25 -7.46 13.95
C GLY A 151 -0.36 -7.80 15.14
N ASN A 152 0.93 -7.54 15.02
CA ASN A 152 1.79 -7.37 16.19
C ASN A 152 1.20 -6.23 17.01
N GLY A 153 0.69 -6.52 18.20
CA GLY A 153 0.21 -5.53 19.15
C GLY A 153 -0.13 -6.21 20.46
N ASP A 154 0.53 -5.78 21.53
CA ASP A 154 0.51 -6.39 22.86
C ASP A 154 -0.88 -6.77 23.37
N GLY A 155 -1.01 -8.05 23.76
CA GLY A 155 -2.24 -8.61 24.30
C GLY A 155 -2.43 -8.26 25.77
N THR A 156 -3.44 -7.43 26.06
CA THR A 156 -4.24 -7.56 27.29
C THR A 156 -5.61 -8.09 26.87
N SER A 157 -5.75 -9.41 26.94
CA SER A 157 -6.99 -10.14 26.70
C SER A 157 -7.88 -10.08 27.93
N ASN A 158 -9.07 -9.50 27.79
CA ASN A 158 -10.19 -9.70 28.70
C ASN A 158 -11.45 -10.03 27.91
N GLY A 159 -12.23 -10.95 28.49
CA GLY A 159 -13.24 -11.77 27.84
C GLY A 159 -14.51 -11.06 27.35
N GLY A 160 -15.06 -11.64 26.29
CA GLY A 160 -16.49 -11.93 26.17
C GLY A 160 -17.47 -10.75 26.19
N VAL A 161 -17.58 -10.08 25.05
CA VAL A 161 -18.80 -9.39 24.58
C VAL A 161 -18.92 -9.75 23.09
N PRO A 162 -20.12 -10.03 22.53
CA PRO A 162 -20.27 -10.07 21.09
C PRO A 162 -19.86 -8.71 20.55
N VAL A 163 -18.64 -8.62 19.99
CA VAL A 163 -18.19 -7.38 19.40
C VAL A 163 -18.95 -7.25 18.09
N ASP A 164 -19.89 -6.32 18.04
CA ASP A 164 -20.21 -5.65 16.79
C ASP A 164 -18.86 -5.24 16.21
N SER A 165 -18.50 -5.87 15.08
CA SER A 165 -17.17 -5.79 14.49
C SER A 165 -16.80 -4.32 14.31
N VAL A 166 -15.85 -3.80 15.10
CA VAL A 166 -15.42 -2.41 15.00
C VAL A 166 -14.88 -2.18 13.59
N PRO A 167 -15.45 -1.24 12.81
CA PRO A 167 -15.00 -1.04 11.45
C PRO A 167 -13.54 -0.63 11.37
N VAL A 168 -12.83 -1.13 10.36
CA VAL A 168 -11.46 -0.76 10.03
C VAL A 168 -11.43 0.73 9.67
N LYS A 169 -10.63 1.47 10.42
CA LYS A 169 -10.54 2.93 10.31
C LYS A 169 -9.46 3.32 9.32
N SER A 170 -9.68 4.44 8.65
CA SER A 170 -8.73 5.03 7.69
C SER A 170 -8.25 6.40 8.13
N GLU A 171 -7.06 6.80 7.71
CA GLU A 171 -6.45 8.09 8.08
C GLU A 171 -7.18 9.30 7.46
N ASN A 172 -7.77 9.14 6.28
CA ASN A 172 -8.55 10.17 5.61
C ASN A 172 -9.67 9.56 4.75
N PRO A 173 -10.69 10.34 4.35
CA PRO A 173 -11.84 9.82 3.61
C PRO A 173 -11.49 9.21 2.25
N GLN A 174 -10.52 9.79 1.55
CA GLN A 174 -10.08 9.26 0.25
C GLN A 174 -9.43 7.88 0.39
N GLN A 175 -8.65 7.65 1.45
CA GLN A 175 -8.03 6.34 1.74
C GLN A 175 -9.08 5.30 2.12
N ALA A 176 -10.13 5.67 2.86
CA ALA A 176 -11.24 4.76 3.17
C ALA A 176 -11.90 4.24 1.89
N VAL A 177 -12.25 5.15 0.97
CA VAL A 177 -12.86 4.78 -0.31
C VAL A 177 -11.89 3.98 -1.17
N ARG A 178 -10.60 4.34 -1.24
CA ARG A 178 -9.58 3.51 -1.90
C ARG A 178 -9.46 2.11 -1.30
N GLY A 179 -9.65 1.98 0.01
CA GLY A 179 -9.72 0.71 0.71
C GLY A 179 -10.83 -0.18 0.14
N VAL A 180 -12.03 0.38 -0.09
CA VAL A 180 -13.17 -0.34 -0.69
C VAL A 180 -12.80 -0.90 -2.06
N TYR A 181 -12.24 -0.08 -2.95
CA TYR A 181 -11.80 -0.53 -4.28
C TYR A 181 -10.70 -1.62 -4.18
N ASN A 182 -9.78 -1.49 -3.23
CA ASN A 182 -8.69 -2.45 -3.04
C ASN A 182 -9.16 -3.81 -2.52
N TRP A 183 -10.13 -3.85 -1.60
CA TRP A 183 -10.68 -5.10 -1.13
C TRP A 183 -11.55 -5.76 -2.20
N LEU A 184 -12.42 -5.00 -2.88
CA LEU A 184 -13.30 -5.53 -3.92
C LEU A 184 -12.56 -6.24 -5.06
N ARG A 185 -11.36 -5.77 -5.45
CA ARG A 185 -10.55 -6.45 -6.48
C ARG A 185 -9.80 -7.69 -5.99
N GLY A 186 -9.67 -7.85 -4.68
CA GLY A 186 -8.82 -8.87 -4.06
C GLY A 186 -9.45 -10.26 -4.12
N PRO A 187 -8.72 -11.30 -3.67
CA PRO A 187 -9.26 -12.66 -3.59
C PRO A 187 -10.38 -12.81 -2.55
N ASN A 188 -10.48 -11.87 -1.60
CA ASN A 188 -11.44 -11.87 -0.49
C ASN A 188 -12.25 -10.56 -0.49
N PRO A 189 -13.17 -10.35 -1.46
CA PRO A 189 -13.90 -9.10 -1.62
C PRO A 189 -14.80 -8.76 -0.43
N GLU A 190 -15.26 -9.75 0.33
CA GLU A 190 -16.07 -9.59 1.54
C GLU A 190 -15.40 -8.77 2.65
N ARG A 191 -14.06 -8.69 2.67
CA ARG A 191 -13.32 -7.81 3.59
C ARG A 191 -13.58 -6.33 3.38
N THR A 192 -14.17 -5.97 2.23
CA THR A 192 -14.71 -4.63 2.00
C THR A 192 -15.70 -4.23 3.09
N CYS A 193 -16.49 -5.18 3.59
CA CYS A 193 -17.50 -4.95 4.63
C CYS A 193 -16.89 -4.54 5.97
N ASP A 194 -15.62 -4.85 6.22
CA ASP A 194 -14.92 -4.46 7.44
C ASP A 194 -14.67 -2.95 7.48
N LEU A 195 -14.75 -2.24 6.35
CA LEU A 195 -14.58 -0.78 6.28
C LEU A 195 -15.85 0.03 6.62
N PHE A 196 -17.00 -0.64 6.69
CA PHE A 196 -18.30 -0.02 6.89
C PHE A 196 -18.78 -0.21 8.33
N SER A 197 -19.46 0.79 8.87
CA SER A 197 -20.36 0.59 10.01
C SER A 197 -21.53 -0.31 9.64
N ASP A 198 -22.31 -0.77 10.61
CA ASP A 198 -23.47 -1.62 10.31
C ASP A 198 -24.54 -0.91 9.47
N ASP A 199 -24.73 0.40 9.67
CA ASP A 199 -25.56 1.25 8.80
C ASP A 199 -24.96 1.34 7.39
N GLY A 200 -23.64 1.51 7.28
CA GLY A 200 -22.93 1.53 6.01
C GLY A 200 -23.05 0.22 5.23
N LYS A 201 -22.90 -0.93 5.91
CA LYS A 201 -23.10 -2.26 5.33
C LYS A 201 -24.53 -2.40 4.81
N SER A 202 -25.50 -1.94 5.61
CA SER A 202 -26.93 -1.98 5.27
C SER A 202 -27.24 -1.19 4.02
N GLY A 203 -26.79 0.08 3.96
CA GLY A 203 -26.92 0.89 2.76
C GLY A 203 -26.23 0.26 1.54
N PHE A 204 -25.05 -0.34 1.74
CA PHE A 204 -24.28 -0.96 0.67
C PHE A 204 -25.02 -2.13 0.02
N PHE A 205 -25.45 -3.14 0.78
CA PHE A 205 -26.10 -4.30 0.17
C PHE A 205 -27.47 -3.97 -0.41
N GLN A 206 -28.23 -3.07 0.23
CA GLN A 206 -29.54 -2.65 -0.27
C GLN A 206 -29.41 -1.92 -1.60
N ALA A 207 -28.41 -1.03 -1.71
CA ALA A 207 -28.16 -0.24 -2.90
C ALA A 207 -27.72 -1.11 -4.10
N HIS A 208 -27.10 -2.27 -3.85
CA HIS A 208 -26.73 -3.25 -4.88
C HIS A 208 -27.76 -4.38 -5.07
N GLY A 209 -28.88 -4.37 -4.35
CA GLY A 209 -29.93 -5.38 -4.46
C GLY A 209 -29.50 -6.78 -3.98
N ALA A 210 -28.54 -6.86 -3.06
CA ALA A 210 -28.03 -8.11 -2.50
C ALA A 210 -28.70 -8.47 -1.15
N SER A 211 -28.52 -9.70 -0.68
CA SER A 211 -29.01 -10.15 0.63
C SER A 211 -28.22 -9.59 1.81
N ASP A 212 -26.92 -9.37 1.60
CA ASP A 212 -25.96 -8.97 2.63
C ASP A 212 -24.73 -8.32 1.98
N CYS A 213 -23.90 -7.68 2.79
CA CYS A 213 -22.73 -6.95 2.31
C CYS A 213 -21.72 -7.86 1.59
N ALA A 214 -21.50 -9.09 2.08
CA ALA A 214 -20.54 -10.00 1.47
C ALA A 214 -21.01 -10.47 0.08
N THR A 215 -22.31 -10.69 -0.08
CA THR A 215 -22.93 -11.03 -1.37
C THR A 215 -22.84 -9.87 -2.35
N ALA A 216 -23.11 -8.63 -1.92
CA ALA A 216 -22.88 -7.44 -2.74
C ALA A 216 -21.41 -7.31 -3.17
N ALA A 217 -20.47 -7.51 -2.25
CA ALA A 217 -19.04 -7.42 -2.54
C ALA A 217 -18.59 -8.46 -3.57
N ARG A 218 -19.05 -9.72 -3.45
CA ARG A 218 -18.77 -10.77 -4.44
C ARG A 218 -19.39 -10.48 -5.80
N GLN A 219 -20.60 -9.93 -5.83
CA GLN A 219 -21.27 -9.53 -7.07
C GLN A 219 -20.55 -8.37 -7.77
N LEU A 220 -20.00 -7.43 -7.03
CA LEU A 220 -19.17 -6.37 -7.59
C LEU A 220 -17.83 -6.91 -8.09
N HIS A 221 -17.21 -7.81 -7.31
CA HIS A 221 -15.96 -8.45 -7.68
C HIS A 221 -16.04 -9.15 -9.05
N SER A 222 -17.13 -9.86 -9.35
CA SER A 222 -17.31 -10.55 -10.63
C SER A 222 -17.44 -9.61 -11.84
N GLN A 223 -17.68 -8.32 -11.62
CA GLN A 223 -17.76 -7.29 -12.67
C GLN A 223 -16.42 -6.58 -12.91
N ILE A 224 -15.39 -6.88 -12.10
CA ILE A 224 -14.05 -6.30 -12.25
C ILE A 224 -13.31 -7.06 -13.34
N THR A 225 -12.94 -6.34 -14.41
CA THR A 225 -12.24 -6.87 -15.59
C THR A 225 -10.73 -6.64 -15.51
N ASP A 226 -10.29 -5.58 -14.84
CA ASP A 226 -8.88 -5.28 -14.59
C ASP A 226 -8.68 -4.92 -13.10
N PRO A 227 -8.27 -5.89 -12.27
CA PRO A 227 -8.03 -5.67 -10.84
C PRO A 227 -7.03 -4.55 -10.54
N ASN A 228 -5.97 -4.42 -11.35
CA ASN A 228 -4.90 -3.46 -11.09
C ASN A 228 -5.33 -2.03 -11.42
N ALA A 229 -6.08 -1.84 -12.51
CA ALA A 229 -6.68 -0.56 -12.84
C ALA A 229 -7.76 -0.17 -11.81
N TYR A 230 -8.58 -1.14 -11.37
CA TYR A 230 -9.66 -0.91 -10.42
C TYR A 230 -9.16 -0.50 -9.02
N ALA A 231 -7.98 -0.99 -8.62
CA ALA A 231 -7.31 -0.64 -7.37
C ALA A 231 -7.01 0.86 -7.21
N ASN A 232 -6.92 1.58 -8.33
CA ASN A 232 -6.32 2.90 -8.41
C ASN A 232 -7.30 3.96 -8.94
N PRO A 233 -8.45 4.17 -8.25
CA PRO A 233 -9.39 5.21 -8.65
C PRO A 233 -8.74 6.60 -8.58
N LYS A 234 -9.12 7.47 -9.51
CA LYS A 234 -8.71 8.88 -9.56
C LYS A 234 -9.84 9.75 -9.01
N PHE A 235 -9.52 10.58 -8.03
CA PHE A 235 -10.47 11.50 -7.40
C PHE A 235 -10.30 12.87 -8.06
N ASP A 236 -11.41 13.48 -8.47
CA ASP A 236 -11.39 14.88 -8.88
C ASP A 236 -11.26 15.80 -7.66
N HIS A 237 -10.87 17.05 -7.88
CA HIS A 237 -10.55 18.02 -6.81
C HIS A 237 -11.70 18.31 -5.84
N ASN A 238 -12.95 18.10 -6.28
CA ASN A 238 -14.18 18.28 -5.49
C ASN A 238 -14.88 16.94 -5.19
N ALA A 239 -14.17 15.81 -5.30
CA ALA A 239 -14.76 14.49 -5.02
C ALA A 239 -15.00 14.26 -3.53
N VAL A 240 -14.26 14.94 -2.66
CA VAL A 240 -14.34 14.83 -1.21
C VAL A 240 -14.76 16.17 -0.63
N THR A 241 -15.79 16.17 0.21
CA THR A 241 -16.23 17.33 0.98
C THR A 241 -16.24 16.96 2.46
N GLU A 242 -15.44 17.63 3.27
CA GLU A 242 -15.34 17.39 4.71
C GLU A 242 -16.03 18.54 5.46
N ILE A 243 -16.97 18.22 6.36
CA ILE A 243 -17.71 19.17 7.19
C ILE A 243 -17.66 18.67 8.64
N GLY A 244 -16.76 19.24 9.44
CA GLY A 244 -16.62 18.89 10.85
C GLY A 244 -16.19 17.43 11.07
N SER A 245 -17.06 16.63 11.69
CA SER A 245 -16.85 15.20 11.93
C SER A 245 -17.43 14.30 10.83
N GLU A 246 -17.95 14.88 9.75
CA GLU A 246 -18.51 14.15 8.62
C GLU A 246 -17.74 14.46 7.35
N ALA A 247 -17.66 13.47 6.47
CA ALA A 247 -17.12 13.63 5.13
C ALA A 247 -18.01 12.90 4.12
N GLN A 248 -18.13 13.47 2.94
CA GLN A 248 -18.82 12.86 1.82
C GLN A 248 -17.85 12.68 0.65
N VAL A 249 -17.86 11.49 0.05
CA VAL A 249 -17.12 11.20 -1.17
C VAL A 249 -18.11 10.84 -2.27
N LEU A 250 -18.16 11.67 -3.30
CA LEU A 250 -19.09 11.54 -4.43
C LEU A 250 -18.55 10.54 -5.46
N GLY A 251 -19.18 9.37 -5.58
CA GLY A 251 -18.74 8.32 -6.51
C GLY A 251 -18.68 8.76 -7.98
N CYS A 252 -19.53 9.72 -8.38
CA CYS A 252 -19.50 10.27 -9.74
C CYS A 252 -18.29 11.16 -10.05
N ARG A 253 -17.62 11.70 -9.02
CA ARG A 253 -16.35 12.44 -9.13
C ARG A 253 -15.14 11.53 -8.92
N VAL A 254 -15.38 10.22 -8.81
CA VAL A 254 -14.37 9.17 -8.80
C VAL A 254 -14.34 8.52 -10.17
N ARG A 255 -13.19 8.64 -10.84
CA ARG A 255 -12.90 7.96 -12.12
C ARG A 255 -12.30 6.60 -11.83
N VAL A 256 -12.95 5.56 -12.34
CA VAL A 256 -12.63 4.16 -12.13
C VAL A 256 -12.43 3.51 -13.49
N ASN A 257 -11.42 2.64 -13.59
CA ASN A 257 -11.15 1.82 -14.76
C ASN A 257 -11.18 0.34 -14.35
N GLY A 258 -11.51 -0.56 -15.26
CA GLY A 258 -11.42 -2.00 -15.01
C GLY A 258 -12.55 -2.60 -14.17
N GLY A 259 -13.67 -1.89 -13.96
CA GLY A 259 -14.81 -2.41 -13.21
C GLY A 259 -15.94 -1.40 -13.01
N PRO A 260 -16.97 -1.76 -12.23
CA PRO A 260 -18.14 -0.91 -12.01
C PRO A 260 -17.81 0.32 -11.18
N ARG A 261 -18.49 1.43 -11.45
CA ARG A 261 -18.38 2.62 -10.60
C ARG A 261 -19.20 2.41 -9.32
N LEU A 262 -18.65 2.82 -8.18
CA LEU A 262 -19.38 2.84 -6.92
C LEU A 262 -20.11 4.18 -6.73
N GLY A 263 -21.12 4.18 -5.88
CA GLY A 263 -21.88 5.38 -5.52
C GLY A 263 -21.20 6.28 -4.47
N THR A 264 -22.01 7.01 -3.73
CA THR A 264 -21.58 8.00 -2.74
C THR A 264 -21.36 7.36 -1.38
N PHE A 265 -20.26 7.76 -0.73
CA PHE A 265 -19.89 7.33 0.61
C PHE A 265 -20.05 8.50 1.57
N LYS A 266 -20.73 8.27 2.70
CA LYS A 266 -20.64 9.16 3.86
C LYS A 266 -19.75 8.50 4.89
N LEU A 267 -18.89 9.31 5.48
CA LEU A 267 -17.92 8.88 6.47
C LEU A 267 -18.07 9.74 7.71
N THR A 268 -17.84 9.12 8.85
CA THR A 268 -17.86 9.78 10.15
C THR A 268 -16.49 9.62 10.79
N LYS A 269 -16.00 10.71 11.36
CA LYS A 269 -14.76 10.76 12.12
C LYS A 269 -15.00 10.22 13.51
N GLN A 270 -14.22 9.20 13.87
CA GLN A 270 -14.27 8.54 15.16
C GLN A 270 -13.48 9.33 16.21
N PRO A 271 -13.71 9.09 17.52
CA PRO A 271 -13.05 9.84 18.60
C PRO A 271 -11.52 9.78 18.58
N ASP A 272 -10.94 8.71 18.03
CA ASP A 272 -9.50 8.52 17.84
C ASP A 272 -8.96 9.16 16.55
N GLY A 273 -9.79 9.89 15.81
CA GLY A 273 -9.41 10.63 14.61
C GLY A 273 -9.48 9.83 13.31
N GLY A 274 -9.74 8.52 13.36
CA GLY A 274 -9.92 7.68 12.18
C GLY A 274 -11.29 7.87 11.51
N TRP A 275 -11.37 7.56 10.22
CA TRP A 275 -12.61 7.65 9.43
C TRP A 275 -13.20 6.27 9.17
N THR A 276 -14.52 6.16 9.34
CA THR A 276 -15.31 4.97 9.06
C THR A 276 -16.42 5.30 8.07
N ILE A 277 -16.74 4.38 7.16
CA ILE A 277 -17.85 4.57 6.20
C ILE A 277 -19.17 4.31 6.93
N SER A 278 -19.90 5.38 7.21
CA SER A 278 -21.13 5.36 8.00
C SER A 278 -22.39 5.18 7.18
N ALA A 279 -22.39 5.57 5.90
CA ALA A 279 -23.49 5.30 4.98
C ALA A 279 -23.03 5.17 3.52
N TYR A 280 -23.86 4.49 2.73
CA TYR A 280 -23.64 4.29 1.29
C TYR A 280 -24.94 4.49 0.51
N ALA A 281 -24.84 5.12 -0.66
CA ALA A 281 -25.93 5.24 -1.62
C ALA A 281 -25.41 5.02 -3.05
N LEU A 282 -26.12 4.24 -3.87
CA LEU A 282 -25.76 4.04 -5.27
C LEU A 282 -26.01 5.31 -6.10
N GLN A 283 -27.11 6.00 -5.79
CA GLN A 283 -27.42 7.30 -6.37
C GLN A 283 -26.56 8.36 -5.70
N ALA A 284 -25.92 9.18 -6.52
CA ALA A 284 -25.17 10.31 -6.04
C ALA A 284 -26.11 11.52 -6.04
N ASP A 285 -26.50 11.93 -4.83
CA ASP A 285 -27.47 13.01 -4.64
C ASP A 285 -27.01 14.36 -5.24
N ASP A 286 -25.74 14.51 -5.64
CA ASP A 286 -25.27 15.61 -6.48
C ASP A 286 -24.12 15.18 -7.40
N CYS A 287 -24.44 15.01 -8.69
CA CYS A 287 -23.44 14.93 -9.78
C CYS A 287 -23.75 15.84 -10.96
N ASP A 288 -24.88 16.55 -10.89
CA ASP A 288 -25.34 17.56 -11.83
C ASP A 288 -26.12 18.63 -11.04
N ARG A 289 -25.37 19.45 -10.29
CA ARG A 289 -25.73 20.81 -9.91
C ARG A 289 -24.53 21.72 -10.16
#